data_AF-A0A0F9P8E3-F1
#
_entry.id   AF-A0A0F9P8E3-F1
#
_cell.length_a   1.000
_cell.length_b   1.000
_cell.length_c   1.000
_cell.angle_alpha   90.00
_cell.angle_beta   90.00
_cell.angle_gamma   90.00
#
_symmetry.space_group_name_H-M   'P 1'
#
loop_
_entity.id
_entity.type
_entity.pdbx_description
1 polymer ?
#
loop_
_entity_poly.entity_id
_entity_poly.type
_entity_poly.pdbx_seq_one_letter_code
_entity_poly.pdbx_strand_id
1 'polypeptide(L)'
;GVRSMKSEYNGSILAVRAVEDSIRATHKYTKGAFSRRAKHPQTPVQGDAPSAVLTEYYEVYPDTDLEEILPLGKAFWETLAWLGGAIPHVDVRFLYDYRGGDKAKVVIWGGNGVIQALENGIPGFTEALAAVKVNSGGDAS
;
A
#
# COMPACT_ATOMS: atom_id res chain seq x y z
N GLY A 1 -4.37 -21.94 11.79
CA GLY A 1 -4.35 -21.13 10.54
C GLY A 1 -4.93 -19.78 10.85
N VAL A 2 -4.08 -18.78 11.08
CA VAL A 2 -4.55 -17.42 11.34
C VAL A 2 -4.99 -16.86 9.99
N ARG A 3 -6.30 -16.63 9.80
CA ARG A 3 -6.77 -15.82 8.68
C ARG A 3 -6.09 -14.46 8.83
N SER A 4 -5.17 -14.11 7.93
CA SER A 4 -4.68 -12.74 7.84
C SER A 4 -5.90 -11.84 7.72
N MET A 5 -6.18 -11.07 8.76
CA MET A 5 -7.22 -10.06 8.73
C MET A 5 -6.86 -9.07 7.63
N LYS A 6 -7.86 -8.65 6.86
CA LYS A 6 -7.72 -7.65 5.82
C LYS A 6 -8.76 -6.56 6.05
N SER A 7 -8.32 -5.32 5.98
CA SER A 7 -9.18 -4.15 5.99
C SER A 7 -9.27 -3.60 4.58
N GLU A 8 -10.48 -3.43 4.08
CA GLU A 8 -10.73 -2.90 2.73
C GLU A 8 -11.50 -1.58 2.84
N TYR A 9 -11.01 -0.56 2.15
CA TYR A 9 -11.64 0.75 2.10
C TYR A 9 -11.83 1.14 0.64
N ASN A 10 -13.09 1.39 0.24
CA ASN A 10 -13.45 1.75 -1.13
C ASN A 10 -13.73 3.27 -1.18
N GLY A 11 -13.32 3.95 -2.24
CA GLY A 11 -13.58 5.38 -2.37
C GLY A 11 -13.26 5.90 -3.76
N SER A 12 -13.18 7.22 -3.89
CA SER A 12 -12.70 7.87 -5.10
C SER A 12 -11.22 7.61 -5.35
N ILE A 13 -10.80 7.71 -6.62
CA ILE A 13 -9.40 7.67 -7.03
C ILE A 13 -8.63 8.76 -6.28
N LEU A 14 -9.21 9.95 -6.14
CA LEU A 14 -8.58 11.06 -5.43
C LEU A 14 -8.35 10.74 -3.94
N ALA A 15 -9.36 10.19 -3.25
CA ALA A 15 -9.23 9.85 -1.83
C ALA A 15 -8.21 8.72 -1.61
N VAL A 16 -8.23 7.70 -2.47
CA VAL A 16 -7.29 6.58 -2.37
C VAL A 16 -5.86 7.03 -2.71
N ARG A 17 -5.68 7.94 -3.67
CA ARG A 17 -4.39 8.58 -3.95
C ARG A 17 -3.86 9.38 -2.78
N ALA A 18 -4.71 10.09 -2.04
CA ALA A 18 -4.27 10.81 -0.85
C ALA A 18 -3.68 9.85 0.21
N VAL A 19 -4.23 8.64 0.35
CA VAL A 19 -3.65 7.61 1.22
C VAL A 19 -2.31 7.14 0.67
N GLU A 20 -2.21 6.85 -0.63
CA GLU A 20 -0.95 6.46 -1.26
C GLU A 20 0.13 7.55 -1.10
N ASP A 21 -0.22 8.81 -1.33
CA ASP A 21 0.69 9.95 -1.24
C ASP A 21 1.16 10.19 0.21
N SER A 22 0.31 9.98 1.22
CA SER A 22 0.71 10.05 2.64
C SER A 22 1.80 9.04 2.97
N ILE A 23 1.69 7.80 2.47
CA ILE A 23 2.72 6.77 2.65
C ILE A 23 3.97 7.16 1.87
N ARG A 24 3.80 7.61 0.62
CA ARG A 24 4.93 7.97 -0.25
C ARG A 24 5.75 9.12 0.31
N ALA A 25 5.12 10.08 0.97
CA ALA A 25 5.78 11.24 1.58
C ALA A 25 6.75 10.86 2.71
N THR A 26 6.58 9.68 3.33
CA THR A 26 7.44 9.24 4.44
C THR A 26 8.68 8.47 4.00
N HIS A 27 8.71 8.01 2.75
CA HIS A 27 9.74 7.06 2.26
C HIS A 27 9.88 5.77 3.11
N LYS A 28 8.98 5.51 4.05
CA LYS A 28 8.92 4.29 4.89
C LYS A 28 8.24 3.12 4.18
N TYR A 29 8.46 2.99 2.88
CA TYR A 29 7.82 1.95 2.08
C TYR A 29 8.74 1.36 1.03
N THR A 30 8.45 0.12 0.65
CA THR A 30 9.03 -0.52 -0.53
C THR A 30 7.92 -0.83 -1.52
N LYS A 31 8.20 -0.58 -2.81
CA LYS A 31 7.26 -0.88 -3.89
C LYS A 31 7.57 -2.26 -4.49
N GLY A 32 6.66 -3.21 -4.32
CA GLY A 32 6.72 -4.52 -5.01
C GLY A 32 7.90 -5.44 -4.66
N ALA A 33 8.57 -5.25 -3.52
CA ALA A 33 9.84 -5.91 -3.20
C ALA A 33 9.70 -7.40 -2.82
N PHE A 34 8.69 -7.77 -2.05
CA PHE A 34 8.42 -9.15 -1.62
C PHE A 34 7.18 -9.76 -2.29
N SER A 35 6.37 -8.96 -2.97
CA SER A 35 5.23 -9.45 -3.77
C SER A 35 5.65 -10.26 -5.00
N ARG A 36 6.96 -10.32 -5.32
CA ARG A 36 7.52 -11.14 -6.40
C ARG A 36 7.99 -12.54 -5.98
N ARG A 37 7.71 -13.00 -4.75
CA ARG A 37 8.03 -14.39 -4.33
C ARG A 37 6.81 -15.29 -4.10
N ALA A 38 5.62 -14.88 -4.54
CA ALA A 38 4.48 -15.77 -4.69
C ALA A 38 3.98 -15.78 -6.14
N LYS A 39 4.61 -16.66 -6.95
CA LYS A 39 4.22 -17.13 -8.30
C LYS A 39 4.52 -16.20 -9.50
N HIS A 40 5.47 -16.64 -10.33
CA HIS A 40 5.63 -16.28 -11.75
C HIS A 40 4.35 -16.54 -12.58
N PRO A 41 4.23 -16.03 -13.84
CA PRO A 41 4.64 -14.73 -14.37
C PRO A 41 3.47 -14.05 -15.11
N GLN A 42 3.34 -12.73 -15.03
CA GLN A 42 2.92 -11.97 -16.21
C GLN A 42 3.80 -10.72 -16.28
N THR A 43 4.84 -10.84 -17.10
CA THR A 43 5.54 -9.72 -17.73
C THR A 43 4.46 -8.82 -18.36
N PRO A 44 4.45 -7.50 -18.13
CA PRO A 44 3.64 -6.64 -18.97
C PRO A 44 4.19 -6.78 -20.40
N VAL A 45 3.37 -7.30 -21.29
CA VAL A 45 3.65 -7.27 -22.72
C VAL A 45 3.68 -5.79 -23.10
N GLN A 46 4.85 -5.34 -23.53
CA GLN A 46 5.07 -4.04 -24.13
C GLN A 46 4.16 -3.91 -25.36
N GLY A 47 3.03 -3.21 -25.20
CA GLY A 47 2.06 -2.97 -26.28
C GLY A 47 0.58 -2.97 -25.91
N ASP A 48 0.19 -3.37 -24.69
CA ASP A 48 -1.23 -3.33 -24.30
C ASP A 48 -1.66 -1.92 -23.86
N ALA A 49 -2.85 -1.50 -24.31
CA ALA A 49 -3.50 -0.25 -23.93
C ALA A 49 -3.37 0.03 -22.43
N PRO A 50 -3.28 1.30 -21.98
CA PRO A 50 -3.12 1.62 -20.56
C PRO A 50 -4.17 0.82 -19.80
N SER A 51 -3.73 -0.13 -18.97
CA SER A 51 -4.65 -1.02 -18.29
C SER A 51 -5.59 -0.13 -17.51
N ALA A 52 -6.85 -0.11 -17.91
CA ALA A 52 -7.82 0.80 -17.32
C ALA A 52 -8.13 0.42 -15.85
N VAL A 53 -7.44 -0.61 -15.32
CA VAL A 53 -7.18 -0.84 -13.91
C VAL A 53 -5.69 -0.74 -13.63
N LEU A 54 -5.30 0.06 -12.63
CA LEU A 54 -3.94 0.10 -12.08
C LEU A 54 -3.95 -0.56 -10.70
N THR A 55 -2.98 -1.43 -10.42
CA THR A 55 -2.80 -2.04 -9.10
C THR A 55 -1.38 -1.83 -8.63
N GLU A 56 -1.24 -1.33 -7.40
CA GLU A 56 0.04 -0.97 -6.80
C GLU A 56 0.20 -1.67 -5.44
N TYR A 57 1.39 -2.19 -5.16
CA TYR A 57 1.70 -2.97 -3.96
C TYR A 57 2.84 -2.33 -3.19
N TYR A 58 2.59 -2.12 -1.90
CA TYR A 58 3.49 -1.46 -0.95
C TYR A 58 3.67 -2.36 0.26
N GLU A 59 4.90 -2.49 0.73
CA GLU A 59 5.15 -2.87 2.12
C GLU A 59 5.53 -1.59 2.86
N VAL A 60 4.78 -1.27 3.90
CA VAL A 60 4.95 -0.05 4.69
C VAL A 60 5.56 -0.41 6.02
N TYR A 61 6.55 0.37 6.48
CA TYR A 61 7.32 0.12 7.69
C TYR A 61 7.07 1.26 8.69
N PRO A 62 5.95 1.24 9.45
CA PRO A 62 5.48 2.43 10.16
C PRO A 62 6.47 2.90 11.24
N ASP A 63 7.13 1.96 11.89
CA ASP A 63 8.05 2.15 13.00
C ASP A 63 9.52 2.29 12.56
N THR A 64 9.78 2.33 11.25
CA THR A 64 11.15 2.25 10.71
C THR A 64 11.35 3.30 9.64
N ASP A 65 12.27 4.23 9.88
CA ASP A 65 12.70 5.15 8.84
C ASP A 65 13.76 4.47 7.97
N LEU A 66 13.37 4.11 6.75
CA LEU A 66 14.23 3.40 5.82
C LEU A 66 15.39 4.29 5.34
N GLU A 67 15.22 5.61 5.35
CA GLU A 67 16.28 6.55 4.94
C GLU A 67 17.35 6.71 6.03
N GLU A 68 16.94 6.67 7.31
CA GLU A 68 17.87 6.78 8.45
C GLU A 68 18.74 5.51 8.60
N ILE A 69 18.19 4.34 8.26
CA ILE A 69 18.87 3.06 8.48
C ILE A 69 19.81 2.72 7.32
N LEU A 70 19.62 3.25 6.10
CA LEU A 70 20.34 2.77 4.93
C LEU A 70 20.82 3.90 3.99
N PRO A 71 22.15 4.15 3.92
CA PRO A 71 22.71 5.04 2.91
C PRO A 71 22.70 4.34 1.53
N LEU A 72 21.68 4.66 0.74
CA LEU A 72 21.60 4.60 -0.73
C LEU A 72 21.91 3.27 -1.45
N GLY A 73 20.86 2.73 -2.09
CA GLY A 73 21.00 1.92 -3.31
C GLY A 73 21.03 0.40 -3.10
N LYS A 74 21.38 -0.34 -4.17
CA LYS A 74 21.23 -1.80 -4.41
C LYS A 74 21.52 -2.73 -3.21
N ALA A 75 22.40 -2.33 -2.29
CA ALA A 75 22.68 -3.03 -1.02
C ALA A 75 21.46 -3.08 -0.07
N PHE A 76 20.57 -2.09 -0.13
CA PHE A 76 19.26 -2.05 0.55
C PHE A 76 18.44 -3.32 0.32
N TRP A 77 18.35 -3.76 -0.95
CA TRP A 77 17.56 -4.94 -1.33
C TRP A 77 18.19 -6.25 -0.87
N GLU A 78 19.52 -6.33 -0.84
CA GLU A 78 20.25 -7.51 -0.35
C GLU A 78 20.18 -7.60 1.19
N THR A 79 20.26 -6.46 1.89
CA THR A 79 20.13 -6.40 3.36
C THR A 79 18.70 -6.69 3.83
N LEU A 80 17.67 -6.14 3.19
CA LEU A 80 16.27 -6.49 3.51
C LEU A 80 15.95 -7.95 3.19
N ALA A 81 16.46 -8.49 2.08
CA ALA A 81 16.31 -9.91 1.77
C ALA A 81 17.04 -10.82 2.77
N TRP A 82 18.22 -10.40 3.26
CA TRP A 82 18.98 -11.11 4.30
C TRP A 82 18.31 -11.05 5.67
N LEU A 83 17.66 -9.92 6.00
CA LEU A 83 16.86 -9.77 7.21
C LEU A 83 15.57 -10.62 7.21
N GLY A 84 15.25 -11.33 6.12
CA GLY A 84 14.30 -12.45 6.15
C GLY A 84 12.92 -12.12 6.73
N GLY A 85 12.41 -10.91 6.50
CA GLY A 85 11.12 -10.49 7.08
C GLY A 85 11.16 -10.20 8.58
N ALA A 86 12.34 -9.96 9.16
CA ALA A 86 12.50 -9.61 10.57
C ALA A 86 12.01 -8.19 10.91
N ILE A 87 11.94 -7.29 9.92
CA ILE A 87 11.36 -5.97 10.12
C ILE A 87 9.84 -6.07 9.96
N PRO A 88 9.05 -5.74 10.98
CA PRO A 88 7.60 -5.66 10.87
C PRO A 88 7.21 -4.68 9.77
N HIS A 89 6.39 -5.15 8.83
CA HIS A 89 5.81 -4.34 7.78
C HIS A 89 4.32 -4.61 7.66
N VAL A 90 3.63 -3.67 7.03
CA VAL A 90 2.22 -3.73 6.71
C VAL A 90 2.08 -3.77 5.19
N ASP A 91 1.49 -4.83 4.67
CA ASP A 91 1.18 -4.90 3.24
C ASP A 91 -0.01 -3.99 2.94
N VAL A 92 0.16 -3.12 1.95
CA VAL A 92 -0.87 -2.20 1.46
C VAL A 92 -0.98 -2.32 -0.05
N ARG A 93 -2.19 -2.48 -0.56
CA ARG A 93 -2.48 -2.52 -1.99
C ARG A 93 -3.46 -1.45 -2.37
N PHE A 94 -3.11 -0.70 -3.39
CA PHE A 94 -3.98 0.26 -4.05
C PHE A 94 -4.51 -0.34 -5.36
N LEU A 95 -5.80 -0.17 -5.61
CA LEU A 95 -6.43 -0.55 -6.85
C LEU A 95 -7.28 0.60 -7.36
N TYR A 96 -7.00 1.01 -8.59
CA TYR A 96 -7.66 2.12 -9.28
C TYR A 96 -8.36 1.57 -10.52
N ASP A 97 -9.67 1.74 -10.64
CA ASP A 97 -10.44 1.36 -11.84
C ASP A 97 -10.94 2.60 -12.58
N TYR A 98 -10.26 2.91 -13.67
CA TYR A 98 -10.56 4.03 -14.58
C TYR A 98 -11.60 3.67 -15.66
N ARG A 99 -12.06 2.40 -15.76
CA ARG A 99 -13.00 1.96 -16.82
C ARG A 99 -14.42 2.45 -16.63
N GLY A 100 -14.81 2.71 -15.39
CA GLY A 100 -16.21 2.90 -15.01
C GLY A 100 -16.47 4.11 -14.11
N GLY A 101 -15.56 5.09 -14.09
CA GLY A 101 -15.67 6.30 -13.29
C GLY A 101 -14.57 6.44 -12.23
N ASP A 102 -14.90 7.11 -11.12
CA ASP A 102 -13.98 7.46 -10.04
C ASP A 102 -13.97 6.39 -8.93
N LYS A 103 -13.59 5.15 -9.28
CA LYS A 103 -13.62 4.01 -8.35
C LYS A 103 -12.22 3.54 -8.00
N ALA A 104 -11.91 3.52 -6.72
CA ALA A 104 -10.67 2.99 -6.19
C ALA A 104 -10.87 2.29 -4.86
N LYS A 105 -9.88 1.52 -4.45
CA LYS A 105 -9.83 0.94 -3.11
C LYS A 105 -8.41 0.76 -2.61
N VAL A 106 -8.27 0.79 -1.30
CA VAL A 106 -7.06 0.40 -0.58
C VAL A 106 -7.35 -0.84 0.27
N VAL A 107 -6.44 -1.80 0.22
CA VAL A 107 -6.49 -3.04 0.99
C VAL A 107 -5.26 -3.08 1.87
N ILE A 108 -5.47 -3.27 3.17
CA ILE A 108 -4.40 -3.33 4.17
C ILE A 108 -4.46 -4.71 4.81
N TRP A 109 -3.36 -5.45 4.79
CA TRP A 109 -3.28 -6.78 5.42
C TRP A 109 -2.56 -6.70 6.75
N GLY A 110 -3.09 -7.41 7.74
CA GLY A 110 -2.47 -7.54 9.06
C GLY A 110 -3.49 -7.80 10.17
N GLY A 111 -3.00 -8.15 11.35
CA GLY A 111 -3.82 -8.42 12.53
C GLY A 111 -4.36 -7.14 13.21
N ASN A 112 -5.06 -7.32 14.32
CA ASN A 112 -5.50 -6.19 15.15
C ASN A 112 -4.29 -5.31 15.52
N GLY A 113 -4.39 -4.01 15.23
CA GLY A 113 -3.34 -3.02 15.52
C GLY A 113 -2.59 -2.47 14.30
N VAL A 114 -2.66 -3.10 13.12
CA VAL A 114 -1.92 -2.59 11.94
C VAL A 114 -2.42 -1.24 11.44
N ILE A 115 -3.73 -0.97 11.55
CA ILE A 115 -4.28 0.35 11.22
C ILE A 115 -3.73 1.40 12.19
N GLN A 116 -3.71 1.09 13.49
CA GLN A 116 -3.17 2.00 14.50
C GLN A 116 -1.66 2.23 14.31
N ALA A 117 -0.92 1.21 13.88
CA ALA A 117 0.50 1.35 13.55
C ALA A 117 0.70 2.32 12.37
N LEU A 118 -0.12 2.21 11.31
CA LEU A 118 -0.08 3.16 10.20
C LEU A 118 -0.49 4.58 10.62
N GLU A 119 -1.55 4.72 11.43
CA GLU A 119 -2.01 6.01 11.97
C GLU A 119 -0.93 6.71 12.80
N ASN A 120 -0.14 5.95 13.57
CA ASN A 120 0.96 6.49 14.37
C ASN A 120 2.25 6.75 13.56
N GLY A 121 2.54 5.88 12.59
CA GLY A 121 3.83 5.86 11.88
C GLY A 121 3.86 6.71 10.61
N ILE A 122 2.69 7.00 10.02
CA ILE A 122 2.54 7.72 8.75
C ILE A 122 1.73 9.01 8.96
N PRO A 123 2.39 10.19 8.94
CA PRO A 123 1.71 11.47 9.04
C PRO A 123 0.65 11.67 7.95
N GLY A 124 -0.54 12.16 8.34
CA GLY A 124 -1.65 12.41 7.42
C GLY A 124 -2.44 11.16 7.01
N PHE A 125 -2.04 9.97 7.46
CA PHE A 125 -2.70 8.72 7.10
C PHE A 125 -4.13 8.64 7.65
N THR A 126 -4.35 9.07 8.89
CA THR A 126 -5.67 9.05 9.54
C THR A 126 -6.69 9.88 8.77
N GLU A 127 -6.31 11.11 8.41
CA GLU A 127 -7.14 12.03 7.65
C GLU A 127 -7.41 11.52 6.24
N ALA A 128 -6.38 11.01 5.55
CA ALA A 128 -6.51 10.44 4.22
C ALA A 128 -7.44 9.20 4.23
N LEU A 129 -7.28 8.30 5.21
CA LEU A 129 -8.12 7.11 5.34
C LEU A 129 -9.57 7.47 5.70
N ALA A 130 -9.79 8.50 6.51
CA ALA A 130 -11.12 9.02 6.80
C ALA A 130 -11.80 9.55 5.53
N ALA A 131 -11.06 10.26 4.66
CA ALA A 131 -11.59 10.74 3.38
C ALA A 131 -12.01 9.60 2.43
N VAL A 132 -11.34 8.44 2.49
CA VAL A 132 -11.78 7.24 1.76
C VAL A 132 -13.11 6.72 2.32
N LYS A 133 -13.24 6.63 3.66
CA LYS A 133 -14.45 6.12 4.34
C LYS A 133 -15.68 7.00 4.10
N VAL A 134 -15.52 8.33 4.11
CA VAL A 134 -16.62 9.28 3.84
C VAL A 134 -17.13 9.14 2.41
N ASN A 135 -16.23 8.93 1.45
CA ASN A 135 -16.60 8.71 0.04
C ASN A 135 -17.13 7.28 -0.23
N SER A 136 -17.00 6.33 0.70
CA SER A 136 -17.68 5.03 0.63
C SER A 136 -19.17 5.11 0.98
N GLY A 137 -19.58 6.16 1.71
CA GLY A 137 -20.91 6.33 2.29
C GLY A 137 -21.80 7.32 1.56
N GLY A 138 -21.47 7.69 0.32
CA GLY A 138 -22.31 8.51 -0.55
C GLY A 138 -23.55 7.78 -1.06
N ASP A 139 -24.36 7.24 -0.15
CA ASP A 139 -25.79 6.97 -0.28
C ASP A 139 -26.36 6.81 1.13
N ALA A 140 -26.61 7.95 1.78
CA ALA A 140 -27.61 8.07 2.81
C ALA A 140 -28.47 9.28 2.43
N SER A 141 -29.55 8.97 1.71
CA SER A 141 -30.67 9.88 1.42
C SER A 141 -31.28 10.46 2.69
#